data_AF-A0AAU9JTZ9-F1
#
_entry.id   AF-A0AAU9JTZ9-F1
#
_cell.length_a   1.000
_cell.length_b   1.000
_cell.length_c   1.000
_cell.angle_alpha   90.00
_cell.angle_beta   90.00
_cell.angle_gamma   90.00
#
_symmetry.space_group_name_H-M   'P 1'
#
loop_
_entity.id
_entity.type
_entity.pdbx_description
1 polymer ?
#
loop_
_entity_poly.entity_id
_entity_poly.type
_entity_poly.pdbx_seq_one_letter_code
_entity_poly.pdbx_strand_id
1 'polypeptide(L)'
;MAETKKSPQKKAPLKFLITQQDSSMYSDGGDNIDIHKDDEMREISMQLTMIRKKHDQTKRENSLKRHQLERSKKELEKLGTVAEVTEMDERSINQRIEQLETALELTHMKVEEELLNKKSYEHMLNRMNLEKVNLQVTSNHLSHTLKSSKMELESEKEKSRKNKELNHQSKKFLQELKANLEFEKRKKEERVQQLERSVKMRKDASERRQERLKRQAEIAEAAANEDRDSQEIQMKEQLLINRFWYMYLRWKLEKEWQSAAEVEEAFQKIRAATGLSNVKDIVQKFLTREEVHQQLMQSISEAEKTLDDLKAENEKSRNELKELLLIEGETNERSFYKEFKALEEKLAKEQNELLKCRERNENSTRNYEHIFAWGKKIMSKLDNRLDTSNMDLVDLFNKIKEKLEVVVTPLLENKEAFLKELNKYESKKTDQLLKEIYTPDFIAKNSRVRPKSPSETSEQGNEEVALARLSSSLVGDN
;
A
#
# COMPACT_ATOMS: atom_id res chain seq x y z
N MET A 1 -40.70 -69.52 -57.95
CA MET A 1 -41.40 -70.73 -57.44
C MET A 1 -42.70 -70.80 -58.24
N ALA A 2 -43.00 -71.86 -59.00
CA ALA A 2 -43.30 -73.24 -58.56
C ALA A 2 -44.58 -73.25 -57.68
N GLU A 3 -45.60 -74.08 -57.92
CA GLU A 3 -45.59 -75.44 -58.50
C GLU A 3 -46.62 -75.73 -59.63
N THR A 4 -46.52 -76.95 -60.18
CA THR A 4 -47.45 -77.62 -61.12
C THR A 4 -48.49 -78.50 -60.42
N LYS A 5 -49.63 -78.84 -61.07
CA LYS A 5 -50.03 -80.26 -61.37
C LYS A 5 -51.41 -80.46 -62.07
N LYS A 6 -51.40 -81.39 -63.04
CA LYS A 6 -52.43 -82.40 -63.43
C LYS A 6 -53.78 -82.01 -64.08
N SER A 7 -53.95 -82.57 -65.29
CA SER A 7 -55.20 -82.98 -65.99
C SER A 7 -55.73 -84.33 -65.42
N PRO A 8 -56.63 -85.13 -66.08
CA PRO A 8 -57.48 -84.91 -67.28
C PRO A 8 -58.94 -85.43 -67.15
N GLN A 9 -59.77 -85.32 -68.21
CA GLN A 9 -60.36 -86.49 -68.90
C GLN A 9 -60.99 -86.15 -70.27
N LYS A 10 -61.34 -87.18 -71.06
CA LYS A 10 -61.88 -87.10 -72.43
C LYS A 10 -63.27 -87.75 -72.51
N LYS A 11 -64.15 -87.30 -73.42
CA LYS A 11 -65.05 -88.17 -74.22
C LYS A 11 -65.74 -87.42 -75.37
N ALA A 12 -66.20 -88.19 -76.35
CA ALA A 12 -66.85 -87.84 -77.63
C ALA A 12 -67.48 -89.16 -78.18
N PRO A 13 -68.10 -89.25 -79.38
CA PRO A 13 -69.03 -88.35 -80.10
C PRO A 13 -70.27 -89.09 -80.74
N LEU A 14 -71.08 -88.37 -81.54
CA LEU A 14 -71.69 -88.79 -82.85
C LEU A 14 -72.99 -89.68 -82.96
N LYS A 15 -73.85 -89.27 -83.94
CA LYS A 15 -74.73 -90.04 -84.91
C LYS A 15 -76.25 -90.32 -84.68
N PHE A 16 -77.04 -90.01 -85.75
CA PHE A 16 -78.14 -90.80 -86.42
C PHE A 16 -79.51 -90.96 -85.71
N LEU A 17 -80.68 -91.25 -86.36
CA LEU A 17 -81.21 -91.12 -87.76
C LEU A 17 -82.78 -91.17 -87.79
N ILE A 18 -83.37 -90.93 -88.98
CA ILE A 18 -84.78 -90.88 -89.47
C ILE A 18 -85.69 -92.13 -89.26
N THR A 19 -87.01 -91.91 -89.01
CA THR A 19 -88.24 -92.69 -89.43
C THR A 19 -89.52 -91.89 -89.07
N GLN A 20 -90.71 -91.85 -89.72
CA GLN A 20 -91.35 -92.40 -90.95
C GLN A 20 -92.44 -93.52 -90.78
N GLN A 21 -93.47 -93.52 -91.68
CA GLN A 21 -94.59 -94.51 -91.90
C GLN A 21 -95.82 -94.48 -90.94
N ASP A 22 -97.07 -94.92 -91.27
CA ASP A 22 -97.89 -94.95 -92.53
C ASP A 22 -99.39 -95.39 -92.25
N SER A 23 -100.24 -95.58 -93.29
CA SER A 23 -101.55 -96.34 -93.31
C SER A 23 -102.84 -95.60 -92.81
N SER A 24 -104.14 -95.92 -93.03
CA SER A 24 -105.01 -96.74 -93.95
C SER A 24 -106.52 -96.58 -93.53
N MET A 25 -107.63 -97.03 -94.17
CA MET A 25 -108.13 -97.30 -95.56
C MET A 25 -109.63 -97.80 -95.49
N TYR A 26 -110.39 -97.93 -96.62
CA TYR A 26 -111.74 -98.59 -96.78
C TYR A 26 -113.00 -97.87 -96.16
N SER A 27 -114.30 -98.15 -96.45
CA SER A 27 -115.11 -98.70 -97.61
C SER A 27 -116.64 -98.56 -97.29
N ASP A 28 -117.60 -99.25 -97.94
CA ASP A 28 -118.31 -98.88 -99.21
C ASP A 28 -119.71 -99.59 -99.31
N GLY A 29 -120.58 -99.27 -100.31
CA GLY A 29 -121.94 -99.84 -100.57
C GLY A 29 -123.11 -99.25 -99.73
N GLY A 30 -124.43 -99.50 -99.92
CA GLY A 30 -125.26 -100.25 -100.90
C GLY A 30 -126.44 -101.02 -100.22
N ASP A 31 -127.66 -101.24 -100.74
CA ASP A 31 -128.44 -100.71 -101.90
C ASP A 31 -129.97 -101.13 -101.86
N ASN A 32 -130.84 -100.44 -102.63
CA ASN A 32 -132.19 -100.79 -103.21
C ASN A 32 -133.47 -101.28 -102.43
N ILE A 33 -134.65 -100.73 -102.85
CA ILE A 33 -136.05 -101.30 -102.91
C ILE A 33 -136.79 -101.60 -101.56
N ASP A 34 -138.12 -101.44 -101.34
CA ASP A 34 -139.31 -101.27 -102.22
C ASP A 34 -140.35 -100.20 -101.74
N ILE A 35 -141.38 -99.97 -102.57
CA ILE A 35 -142.34 -98.84 -102.69
C ILE A 35 -143.51 -98.84 -101.65
N HIS A 36 -144.21 -97.70 -101.54
CA HIS A 36 -145.52 -97.41 -100.91
C HIS A 36 -145.56 -96.78 -99.49
N LYS A 37 -144.47 -96.18 -99.02
CA LYS A 37 -144.47 -95.22 -97.87
C LYS A 37 -143.54 -94.02 -98.12
N ASP A 38 -143.57 -93.52 -99.34
CA ASP A 38 -142.48 -92.74 -99.95
C ASP A 38 -142.33 -91.27 -99.53
N ASP A 39 -143.16 -90.75 -98.63
CA ASP A 39 -143.05 -89.38 -98.11
C ASP A 39 -142.46 -89.33 -96.69
N GLU A 40 -142.98 -90.13 -95.75
CA GLU A 40 -142.47 -90.17 -94.36
C GLU A 40 -140.99 -90.60 -94.29
N MET A 41 -140.61 -91.65 -95.04
CA MET A 41 -139.19 -92.06 -95.10
C MET A 41 -138.30 -91.02 -95.79
N ARG A 42 -138.85 -90.17 -96.66
CA ARG A 42 -138.10 -89.13 -97.37
C ARG A 42 -137.73 -87.99 -96.42
N GLU A 43 -138.65 -87.59 -95.55
CA GLU A 43 -138.38 -86.61 -94.50
C GLU A 43 -137.40 -87.17 -93.45
N ILE A 44 -137.63 -88.40 -92.95
CA ILE A 44 -136.72 -89.05 -91.97
C ILE A 44 -135.31 -89.18 -92.55
N SER A 45 -135.16 -89.57 -93.82
CA SER A 45 -133.86 -89.66 -94.50
C SER A 45 -133.18 -88.30 -94.64
N MET A 46 -133.94 -87.23 -94.90
CA MET A 46 -133.42 -85.87 -94.97
C MET A 46 -132.96 -85.37 -93.58
N GLN A 47 -133.71 -85.68 -92.51
CA GLN A 47 -133.31 -85.41 -91.13
C GLN A 47 -132.04 -86.19 -90.74
N LEU A 48 -131.95 -87.48 -91.05
CA LEU A 48 -130.76 -88.32 -90.81
C LEU A 48 -129.53 -87.80 -91.57
N THR A 49 -129.72 -87.34 -92.81
CA THR A 49 -128.66 -86.72 -93.61
C THR A 49 -128.20 -85.39 -93.00
N MET A 50 -129.13 -84.56 -92.50
CA MET A 50 -128.78 -83.35 -91.74
C MET A 50 -128.07 -83.66 -90.42
N ILE A 51 -128.45 -84.73 -89.71
CA ILE A 51 -127.78 -85.16 -88.48
C ILE A 51 -126.36 -85.65 -88.76
N ARG A 52 -126.12 -86.47 -89.79
CA ARG A 52 -124.76 -86.82 -90.24
C ARG A 52 -123.97 -85.57 -90.62
N LYS A 53 -124.54 -84.67 -91.42
CA LYS A 53 -123.88 -83.43 -91.85
C LYS A 53 -123.52 -82.51 -90.68
N LYS A 54 -124.39 -82.38 -89.66
CA LYS A 54 -124.10 -81.70 -88.40
C LYS A 54 -123.01 -82.43 -87.60
N HIS A 55 -123.12 -83.75 -87.42
CA HIS A 55 -122.12 -84.53 -86.70
C HIS A 55 -120.73 -84.38 -87.33
N ASP A 56 -120.62 -84.47 -88.65
CA ASP A 56 -119.34 -84.36 -89.35
C ASP A 56 -118.84 -82.92 -89.45
N GLN A 57 -119.73 -81.92 -89.35
CA GLN A 57 -119.35 -80.54 -89.11
C GLN A 57 -118.79 -80.37 -87.69
N THR A 58 -119.52 -80.79 -86.65
CA THR A 58 -119.07 -80.71 -85.24
C THR A 58 -117.79 -81.53 -85.01
N LYS A 59 -117.61 -82.67 -85.69
CA LYS A 59 -116.37 -83.47 -85.66
C LYS A 59 -115.19 -82.72 -86.30
N ARG A 60 -115.42 -82.00 -87.42
CA ARG A 60 -114.42 -81.10 -88.02
C ARG A 60 -114.11 -79.90 -87.13
N GLU A 61 -115.12 -79.25 -86.56
CA GLU A 61 -114.95 -78.13 -85.62
C GLU A 61 -114.24 -78.54 -84.33
N ASN A 62 -114.53 -79.73 -83.79
CA ASN A 62 -113.87 -80.28 -82.60
C ASN A 62 -112.42 -80.70 -82.93
N SER A 63 -112.18 -81.26 -84.13
CA SER A 63 -110.81 -81.50 -84.63
C SER A 63 -110.02 -80.19 -84.78
N LEU A 64 -110.63 -79.14 -85.35
CA LEU A 64 -110.05 -77.80 -85.45
C LEU A 64 -109.75 -77.19 -84.08
N LYS A 65 -110.69 -77.25 -83.14
CA LYS A 65 -110.51 -76.77 -81.75
C LYS A 65 -109.44 -77.57 -81.02
N ARG A 66 -109.32 -78.88 -81.25
CA ARG A 66 -108.20 -79.70 -80.74
C ARG A 66 -106.86 -79.26 -81.34
N HIS A 67 -106.79 -79.01 -82.65
CA HIS A 67 -105.57 -78.49 -83.29
C HIS A 67 -105.22 -77.06 -82.81
N GLN A 68 -106.20 -76.22 -82.51
CA GLN A 68 -105.99 -74.89 -81.92
C GLN A 68 -105.48 -75.01 -80.48
N LEU A 69 -106.12 -75.81 -79.62
CA LEU A 69 -105.64 -76.08 -78.26
C LEU A 69 -104.24 -76.69 -78.26
N GLU A 70 -103.92 -77.58 -79.20
CA GLU A 70 -102.61 -78.20 -79.33
C GLU A 70 -101.53 -77.21 -79.81
N ARG A 71 -101.89 -76.24 -80.66
CA ARG A 71 -101.00 -75.11 -81.00
C ARG A 71 -100.79 -74.20 -79.79
N SER A 72 -101.85 -73.77 -79.12
CA SER A 72 -101.75 -72.89 -77.95
C SER A 72 -101.05 -73.55 -76.76
N LYS A 73 -101.14 -74.88 -76.60
CA LYS A 73 -100.27 -75.64 -75.68
C LYS A 73 -98.81 -75.54 -76.07
N LYS A 74 -98.45 -75.78 -77.34
CA LYS A 74 -97.07 -75.69 -77.83
C LYS A 74 -96.53 -74.26 -77.85
N GLU A 75 -97.40 -73.26 -77.90
CA GLU A 75 -97.07 -71.85 -77.71
C GLU A 75 -96.85 -71.54 -76.21
N LEU A 76 -97.69 -72.06 -75.30
CA LEU A 76 -97.49 -71.95 -73.85
C LEU A 76 -96.24 -72.70 -73.36
N GLU A 77 -95.94 -73.89 -73.89
CA GLU A 77 -94.70 -74.65 -73.60
C GLU A 77 -93.47 -73.85 -74.04
N LYS A 78 -93.49 -73.26 -75.25
CA LYS A 78 -92.42 -72.38 -75.73
C LYS A 78 -92.27 -71.14 -74.85
N LEU A 79 -93.37 -70.45 -74.54
CA LEU A 79 -93.36 -69.29 -73.65
C LEU A 79 -92.85 -69.66 -72.25
N GLY A 80 -93.18 -70.85 -71.74
CA GLY A 80 -92.62 -71.40 -70.50
C GLY A 80 -91.11 -71.59 -70.58
N THR A 81 -90.60 -72.25 -71.64
CA THR A 81 -89.14 -72.40 -71.81
C THR A 81 -88.41 -71.07 -72.01
N VAL A 82 -89.05 -70.09 -72.65
CA VAL A 82 -88.48 -68.73 -72.79
C VAL A 82 -88.48 -68.01 -71.44
N ALA A 83 -89.56 -68.11 -70.66
CA ALA A 83 -89.66 -67.52 -69.32
C ALA A 83 -88.61 -68.13 -68.36
N GLU A 84 -88.46 -69.45 -68.36
CA GLU A 84 -87.47 -70.17 -67.55
C GLU A 84 -86.04 -69.77 -67.92
N VAL A 85 -85.73 -69.64 -69.22
CA VAL A 85 -84.44 -69.11 -69.69
C VAL A 85 -84.24 -67.66 -69.24
N THR A 86 -85.23 -66.78 -69.37
CA THR A 86 -85.10 -65.38 -68.91
C THR A 86 -84.95 -65.27 -67.39
N GLU A 87 -85.61 -66.12 -66.60
CA GLU A 87 -85.39 -66.18 -65.15
C GLU A 87 -83.98 -66.69 -64.81
N MET A 88 -83.44 -67.67 -65.55
CA MET A 88 -82.06 -68.11 -65.36
C MET A 88 -81.04 -67.02 -65.73
N ASP A 89 -81.26 -66.32 -66.84
CA ASP A 89 -80.43 -65.19 -67.27
C ASP A 89 -80.49 -64.05 -66.26
N GLU A 90 -81.69 -63.64 -65.81
CA GLU A 90 -81.89 -62.59 -64.80
C GLU A 90 -81.22 -62.95 -63.46
N ARG A 91 -81.36 -64.19 -62.98
CA ARG A 91 -80.64 -64.67 -61.79
C ARG A 91 -79.13 -64.63 -61.97
N SER A 92 -78.62 -64.95 -63.17
CA SER A 92 -77.18 -64.88 -63.46
C SER A 92 -76.66 -63.44 -63.54
N ILE A 93 -77.46 -62.52 -64.06
CA ILE A 93 -77.17 -61.08 -64.13
C ILE A 93 -77.17 -60.49 -62.72
N ASN A 94 -78.17 -60.82 -61.88
CA ASN A 94 -78.24 -60.33 -60.50
C ASN A 94 -77.07 -60.85 -59.65
N GLN A 95 -76.72 -62.15 -59.76
CA GLN A 95 -75.48 -62.67 -59.14
C GLN A 95 -74.22 -61.97 -59.66
N ARG A 96 -74.21 -61.54 -60.93
CA ARG A 96 -73.07 -60.82 -61.50
C ARG A 96 -73.02 -59.36 -61.04
N ILE A 97 -74.15 -58.72 -60.80
CA ILE A 97 -74.26 -57.39 -60.18
C ILE A 97 -73.74 -57.46 -58.74
N GLU A 98 -74.23 -58.40 -57.93
CA GLU A 98 -73.78 -58.61 -56.54
C GLU A 98 -72.25 -58.86 -56.45
N GLN A 99 -71.69 -59.66 -57.38
CA GLN A 99 -70.24 -59.84 -57.50
C GLN A 99 -69.47 -58.56 -57.90
N LEU A 100 -70.08 -57.66 -58.66
CA LEU A 100 -69.46 -56.40 -59.07
C LEU A 100 -69.58 -55.33 -57.99
N GLU A 101 -70.69 -55.29 -57.25
CA GLU A 101 -70.91 -54.41 -56.10
C GLU A 101 -69.96 -54.77 -54.95
N THR A 102 -69.90 -56.05 -54.58
CA THR A 102 -68.95 -56.53 -53.53
C THR A 102 -67.49 -56.35 -53.96
N ALA A 103 -67.15 -56.50 -55.24
CA ALA A 103 -65.82 -56.18 -55.75
C ALA A 103 -65.52 -54.67 -55.72
N LEU A 104 -66.51 -53.83 -56.05
CA LEU A 104 -66.39 -52.37 -56.03
C LEU A 104 -66.18 -51.87 -54.60
N GLU A 105 -67.00 -52.33 -53.64
CA GLU A 105 -66.86 -51.97 -52.22
C GLU A 105 -65.51 -52.43 -51.65
N LEU A 106 -65.06 -53.65 -51.99
CA LEU A 106 -63.73 -54.15 -51.63
C LEU A 106 -62.59 -53.32 -52.26
N THR A 107 -62.77 -52.74 -53.45
CA THR A 107 -61.81 -51.77 -54.00
C THR A 107 -61.92 -50.39 -53.34
N HIS A 108 -63.11 -49.96 -52.90
CA HIS A 108 -63.30 -48.72 -52.15
C HIS A 108 -62.55 -48.76 -50.82
N MET A 109 -62.74 -49.82 -50.02
CA MET A 109 -62.03 -50.01 -48.75
C MET A 109 -60.51 -49.96 -48.91
N LYS A 110 -59.98 -50.55 -50.00
CA LYS A 110 -58.53 -50.49 -50.31
C LYS A 110 -58.06 -49.09 -50.70
N VAL A 111 -58.87 -48.33 -51.44
CA VAL A 111 -58.55 -46.93 -51.77
C VAL A 111 -58.58 -46.07 -50.51
N GLU A 112 -59.49 -46.32 -49.57
CA GLU A 112 -59.50 -45.65 -48.27
C GLU A 112 -58.30 -46.02 -47.38
N GLU A 113 -57.92 -47.31 -47.34
CA GLU A 113 -56.71 -47.78 -46.67
C GLU A 113 -55.45 -47.11 -47.24
N GLU A 114 -55.29 -47.07 -48.56
CA GLU A 114 -54.15 -46.40 -49.20
C GLU A 114 -54.17 -44.87 -49.02
N LEU A 115 -55.35 -44.24 -48.93
CA LEU A 115 -55.48 -42.82 -48.58
C LEU A 115 -55.08 -42.54 -47.12
N LEU A 116 -55.35 -43.47 -46.19
CA LEU A 116 -54.89 -43.39 -44.79
C LEU A 116 -53.39 -43.64 -44.67
N ASN A 117 -52.86 -44.63 -45.38
CA ASN A 117 -51.42 -44.91 -45.47
C ASN A 117 -50.68 -43.69 -46.04
N LYS A 118 -51.15 -43.13 -47.16
CA LYS A 118 -50.60 -41.91 -47.76
C LYS A 118 -50.54 -40.75 -46.75
N LYS A 119 -51.64 -40.45 -46.05
CA LYS A 119 -51.65 -39.39 -45.01
C LYS A 119 -50.62 -39.66 -43.91
N SER A 120 -50.49 -40.91 -43.48
CA SER A 120 -49.48 -41.30 -42.48
C SER A 120 -48.05 -41.08 -42.97
N TYR A 121 -47.75 -41.41 -44.23
CA TYR A 121 -46.45 -41.11 -44.85
C TYR A 121 -46.22 -39.60 -45.02
N GLU A 122 -47.22 -38.82 -45.41
CA GLU A 122 -47.14 -37.36 -45.50
C GLU A 122 -46.88 -36.72 -44.12
N HIS A 123 -47.53 -37.19 -43.05
CA HIS A 123 -47.26 -36.74 -41.68
C HIS A 123 -45.84 -37.11 -41.21
N MET A 124 -45.35 -38.31 -41.49
CA MET A 124 -43.98 -38.72 -41.16
C MET A 124 -42.94 -37.90 -41.95
N LEU A 125 -43.16 -37.65 -43.24
CA LEU A 125 -42.29 -36.81 -44.07
C LEU A 125 -42.24 -35.36 -43.58
N ASN A 126 -43.40 -34.78 -43.26
CA ASN A 126 -43.49 -33.42 -42.71
C ASN A 126 -42.79 -33.31 -41.35
N ARG A 127 -42.96 -34.31 -40.46
CA ARG A 127 -42.24 -34.37 -39.19
C ARG A 127 -40.72 -34.48 -39.40
N MET A 128 -40.26 -35.37 -40.28
CA MET A 128 -38.82 -35.55 -40.57
C MET A 128 -38.20 -34.28 -41.17
N ASN A 129 -38.94 -33.55 -42.02
CA ASN A 129 -38.49 -32.27 -42.54
C ASN A 129 -38.39 -31.19 -41.44
N LEU A 130 -39.33 -31.14 -40.49
CA LEU A 130 -39.26 -30.24 -39.33
C LEU A 130 -38.09 -30.59 -38.40
N GLU A 131 -37.88 -31.88 -38.11
CA GLU A 131 -36.73 -32.36 -37.32
C GLU A 131 -35.40 -32.02 -38.00
N LYS A 132 -35.31 -32.17 -39.33
CA LYS A 132 -34.13 -31.76 -40.12
C LYS A 132 -33.85 -30.26 -40.01
N VAL A 133 -34.88 -29.40 -40.08
CA VAL A 133 -34.72 -27.94 -39.89
C VAL A 133 -34.25 -27.62 -38.46
N ASN A 134 -34.84 -28.26 -37.44
CA ASN A 134 -34.42 -28.07 -36.05
C ASN A 134 -32.98 -28.53 -35.79
N LEU A 135 -32.54 -29.63 -36.40
CA LEU A 135 -31.15 -30.09 -36.38
C LEU A 135 -30.21 -29.12 -37.09
N GLN A 136 -30.63 -28.52 -38.21
CA GLN A 136 -29.84 -27.50 -38.90
C GLN A 136 -29.71 -26.20 -38.10
N VAL A 137 -30.80 -25.75 -37.45
CA VAL A 137 -30.79 -24.57 -36.56
C VAL A 137 -29.89 -24.79 -35.35
N THR A 138 -29.99 -25.94 -34.67
CA THR A 138 -29.14 -26.27 -33.52
C THR A 138 -27.68 -26.46 -33.92
N SER A 139 -27.38 -27.11 -35.05
CA SER A 139 -26.03 -27.19 -35.63
C SER A 139 -25.44 -25.80 -35.92
N ASN A 140 -26.23 -24.89 -36.51
CA ASN A 140 -25.81 -23.52 -36.77
C ASN A 140 -25.55 -22.75 -35.46
N HIS A 141 -26.43 -22.88 -34.47
CA HIS A 141 -26.24 -22.26 -33.15
C HIS A 141 -24.95 -22.76 -32.48
N LEU A 142 -24.72 -24.07 -32.43
CA LEU A 142 -23.49 -24.65 -31.89
C LEU A 142 -22.23 -24.18 -32.66
N SER A 143 -22.31 -24.02 -33.98
CA SER A 143 -21.23 -23.46 -34.81
C SER A 143 -20.94 -22.00 -34.47
N HIS A 144 -21.96 -21.19 -34.18
CA HIS A 144 -21.78 -19.81 -33.72
C HIS A 144 -21.18 -19.74 -32.31
N THR A 145 -21.69 -20.54 -31.37
CA THR A 145 -21.16 -20.62 -29.99
C THR A 145 -19.70 -21.10 -29.97
N LEU A 146 -19.35 -22.08 -30.81
CA LEU A 146 -17.96 -22.53 -31.01
C LEU A 146 -17.05 -21.42 -31.56
N LYS A 147 -17.55 -20.58 -32.48
CA LYS A 147 -16.80 -19.43 -33.01
C LYS A 147 -16.57 -18.35 -31.94
N SER A 148 -17.59 -18.04 -31.14
CA SER A 148 -17.46 -17.08 -30.03
C SER A 148 -16.44 -17.56 -28.99
N SER A 149 -16.61 -18.80 -28.50
CA SER A 149 -15.69 -19.42 -27.53
C SER A 149 -14.25 -19.49 -28.03
N LYS A 150 -14.02 -19.74 -29.33
CA LYS A 150 -12.67 -19.66 -29.94
C LYS A 150 -12.10 -18.24 -29.95
N MET A 151 -12.92 -17.22 -30.24
CA MET A 151 -12.50 -15.81 -30.22
C MET A 151 -12.19 -15.32 -28.79
N GLU A 152 -13.01 -15.72 -27.82
CA GLU A 152 -12.80 -15.46 -26.39
C GLU A 152 -11.51 -16.12 -25.88
N LEU A 153 -11.28 -17.40 -26.24
CA LEU A 153 -10.06 -18.12 -25.91
C LEU A 153 -8.80 -17.45 -26.49
N GLU A 154 -8.84 -16.97 -27.73
CA GLU A 154 -7.70 -16.29 -28.35
C GLU A 154 -7.45 -14.91 -27.72
N SER A 155 -8.51 -14.18 -27.38
CA SER A 155 -8.44 -12.94 -26.59
C SER A 155 -7.80 -13.17 -25.22
N GLU A 156 -8.14 -14.26 -24.53
CA GLU A 156 -7.57 -14.57 -23.22
C GLU A 156 -6.12 -15.09 -23.30
N LYS A 157 -5.75 -15.84 -24.35
CA LYS A 157 -4.34 -16.14 -24.65
C LYS A 157 -3.54 -14.87 -24.86
N GLU A 158 -4.08 -13.88 -25.58
CA GLU A 158 -3.39 -12.62 -25.86
C GLU A 158 -3.21 -11.76 -24.59
N LYS A 159 -4.22 -11.71 -23.72
CA LYS A 159 -4.10 -11.12 -22.37
C LYS A 159 -3.03 -11.87 -21.55
N SER A 160 -3.03 -13.20 -21.58
CA SER A 160 -2.03 -14.03 -20.90
C SER A 160 -0.61 -13.77 -21.41
N ARG A 161 -0.43 -13.60 -22.73
CA ARG A 161 0.85 -13.24 -23.36
C ARG A 161 1.34 -11.87 -22.88
N LYS A 162 0.49 -10.83 -22.96
CA LYS A 162 0.82 -9.48 -22.49
C LYS A 162 1.13 -9.44 -20.99
N ASN A 163 0.37 -10.17 -20.16
CA ASN A 163 0.63 -10.25 -18.73
C ASN A 163 1.98 -10.95 -18.42
N LYS A 164 2.34 -12.01 -19.15
CA LYS A 164 3.66 -12.65 -19.04
C LYS A 164 4.80 -11.72 -19.47
N GLU A 165 4.59 -10.94 -20.52
CA GLU A 165 5.55 -9.94 -21.01
C GLU A 165 5.76 -8.82 -19.98
N LEU A 166 4.68 -8.20 -19.48
CA LEU A 166 4.75 -7.19 -18.42
C LEU A 166 5.46 -7.72 -17.17
N ASN A 167 5.14 -8.95 -16.73
CA ASN A 167 5.83 -9.59 -15.61
C ASN A 167 7.33 -9.83 -15.89
N HIS A 168 7.73 -10.07 -17.13
CA HIS A 168 9.14 -10.17 -17.51
C HIS A 168 9.83 -8.81 -17.50
N GLN A 169 9.19 -7.78 -18.08
CA GLN A 169 9.69 -6.40 -18.07
C GLN A 169 9.86 -5.87 -16.63
N SER A 170 8.87 -6.07 -15.74
CA SER A 170 8.95 -5.68 -14.33
C SER A 170 10.06 -6.44 -13.58
N LYS A 171 10.29 -7.73 -13.87
CA LYS A 171 11.41 -8.50 -13.30
C LYS A 171 12.77 -7.97 -13.75
N LYS A 172 12.92 -7.64 -15.04
CA LYS A 172 14.14 -7.03 -15.59
C LYS A 172 14.42 -5.67 -14.94
N PHE A 173 13.43 -4.77 -14.88
CA PHE A 173 13.56 -3.47 -14.21
C PHE A 173 13.93 -3.61 -12.73
N LEU A 174 13.37 -4.60 -12.03
CA LEU A 174 13.72 -4.89 -10.63
C LEU A 174 15.15 -5.44 -10.47
N GLN A 175 15.68 -6.18 -11.45
CA GLN A 175 17.09 -6.61 -11.47
C GLN A 175 18.03 -5.42 -11.72
N GLU A 176 17.70 -4.54 -12.66
CA GLU A 176 18.45 -3.32 -12.97
C GLU A 176 18.48 -2.37 -11.75
N LEU A 177 17.33 -2.17 -11.09
CA LEU A 177 17.22 -1.36 -9.88
C LEU A 177 18.03 -1.96 -8.71
N LYS A 178 18.06 -3.29 -8.56
CA LYS A 178 18.92 -3.96 -7.57
C LYS A 178 20.41 -3.75 -7.85
N ALA A 179 20.85 -3.96 -9.09
CA ALA A 179 22.25 -3.75 -9.47
C ALA A 179 22.69 -2.29 -9.23
N ASN A 180 21.82 -1.31 -9.57
CA ASN A 180 22.06 0.09 -9.29
C ASN A 180 22.12 0.39 -7.78
N LEU A 181 21.26 -0.22 -6.97
CA LEU A 181 21.28 -0.08 -5.50
C LEU A 181 22.54 -0.69 -4.89
N GLU A 182 22.98 -1.85 -5.35
CA GLU A 182 24.21 -2.52 -4.90
C GLU A 182 25.46 -1.70 -5.27
N PHE A 183 25.52 -1.16 -6.48
CA PHE A 183 26.56 -0.22 -6.92
C PHE A 183 26.59 1.06 -6.08
N GLU A 184 25.42 1.66 -5.82
CA GLU A 184 25.28 2.84 -4.97
C GLU A 184 25.57 2.57 -3.49
N LYS A 185 25.35 1.34 -2.99
CA LYS A 185 25.75 0.90 -1.65
C LYS A 185 27.27 0.77 -1.57
N ARG A 186 27.88 0.09 -2.55
CA ARG A 186 29.33 -0.09 -2.66
C ARG A 186 30.08 1.25 -2.72
N LYS A 187 29.65 2.20 -3.55
CA LYS A 187 30.23 3.57 -3.59
C LYS A 187 30.19 4.27 -2.21
N LYS A 188 29.10 4.08 -1.45
CA LYS A 188 28.96 4.68 -0.11
C LYS A 188 29.90 3.99 0.89
N GLU A 189 30.02 2.67 0.83
CA GLU A 189 30.98 1.91 1.65
C GLU A 189 32.43 2.30 1.33
N GLU A 190 32.80 2.42 0.05
CA GLU A 190 34.11 2.89 -0.39
C GLU A 190 34.40 4.33 0.10
N ARG A 191 33.41 5.24 0.03
CA ARG A 191 33.54 6.61 0.56
C ARG A 191 33.60 6.67 2.08
N VAL A 192 32.87 5.82 2.80
CA VAL A 192 32.97 5.69 4.26
C VAL A 192 34.37 5.21 4.65
N GLN A 193 34.89 4.15 4.00
CA GLN A 193 36.26 3.66 4.24
C GLN A 193 37.34 4.71 3.92
N GLN A 194 37.12 5.61 2.95
CA GLN A 194 38.02 6.75 2.69
C GLN A 194 37.95 7.79 3.83
N LEU A 195 36.75 8.11 4.30
CA LEU A 195 36.56 9.03 5.43
C LEU A 195 37.16 8.46 6.72
N GLU A 196 36.90 7.21 7.06
CA GLU A 196 37.50 6.51 8.21
C GLU A 196 39.03 6.54 8.17
N ARG A 197 39.64 6.26 7.00
CA ARG A 197 41.09 6.38 6.81
C ARG A 197 41.58 7.81 7.06
N SER A 198 40.87 8.83 6.57
CA SER A 198 41.28 10.23 6.79
C SER A 198 41.08 10.70 8.24
N VAL A 199 40.02 10.24 8.93
CA VAL A 199 39.78 10.48 10.35
C VAL A 199 40.86 9.80 11.19
N LYS A 200 41.22 8.55 10.89
CA LYS A 200 42.34 7.86 11.55
C LYS A 200 43.65 8.62 11.37
N MET A 201 44.03 9.00 10.14
CA MET A 201 45.24 9.79 9.90
C MET A 201 45.25 11.12 10.67
N ARG A 202 44.10 11.81 10.79
CA ARG A 202 43.97 13.02 11.62
C ARG A 202 44.12 12.73 13.12
N LYS A 203 43.55 11.62 13.62
CA LYS A 203 43.68 11.18 15.02
C LYS A 203 45.13 10.83 15.35
N ASP A 204 45.76 9.98 14.55
CA ASP A 204 47.16 9.56 14.71
C ASP A 204 48.11 10.78 14.67
N ALA A 205 47.86 11.77 13.80
CA ALA A 205 48.61 13.02 13.74
C ALA A 205 48.38 13.94 14.96
N SER A 206 47.15 13.98 15.49
CA SER A 206 46.79 14.73 16.70
C SER A 206 47.45 14.12 17.94
N GLU A 207 47.41 12.79 18.09
CA GLU A 207 48.06 12.07 19.20
C GLU A 207 49.57 12.29 19.19
N ARG A 208 50.23 12.19 18.03
CA ARG A 208 51.66 12.55 17.89
C ARG A 208 51.96 14.01 18.25
N ARG A 209 51.01 14.95 18.06
CA ARG A 209 51.17 16.35 18.50
C ARG A 209 51.00 16.47 20.01
N GLN A 210 50.01 15.81 20.60
CA GLN A 210 49.79 15.79 22.04
C GLN A 210 50.96 15.13 22.78
N GLU A 211 51.53 14.06 22.22
CA GLU A 211 52.73 13.40 22.76
C GLU A 211 53.95 14.33 22.75
N ARG A 212 54.18 15.07 21.64
CA ARG A 212 55.25 16.09 21.61
C ARG A 212 55.03 17.20 22.64
N LEU A 213 53.79 17.65 22.83
CA LEU A 213 53.47 18.66 23.83
C LEU A 213 53.66 18.14 25.27
N LYS A 214 53.31 16.87 25.54
CA LYS A 214 53.61 16.19 26.81
C LYS A 214 55.11 16.15 27.08
N ARG A 215 55.90 15.61 26.13
CA ARG A 215 57.37 15.57 26.26
C ARG A 215 58.00 16.95 26.43
N GLN A 216 57.46 17.98 25.77
CA GLN A 216 57.90 19.37 25.97
C GLN A 216 57.53 19.92 27.35
N ALA A 217 56.36 19.59 27.89
CA ALA A 217 55.98 19.93 29.25
C ALA A 217 56.83 19.17 30.29
N GLU A 218 57.07 17.88 30.10
CA GLU A 218 57.95 17.03 30.93
C GLU A 218 59.39 17.59 30.97
N ILE A 219 59.93 18.03 29.82
CA ILE A 219 61.26 18.68 29.76
C ILE A 219 61.24 20.05 30.45
N ALA A 220 60.18 20.85 30.28
CA ALA A 220 60.06 22.15 30.93
C ALA A 220 59.88 22.04 32.45
N GLU A 221 59.17 21.02 32.93
CA GLU A 221 59.00 20.71 34.35
C GLU A 221 60.30 20.19 34.96
N ALA A 222 61.02 19.30 34.27
CA ALA A 222 62.34 18.85 34.69
C ALA A 222 63.32 20.02 34.81
N ALA A 223 63.45 20.86 33.77
CA ALA A 223 64.33 22.02 33.79
C ALA A 223 63.95 23.06 34.86
N ALA A 224 62.65 23.28 35.10
CA ALA A 224 62.17 24.18 36.15
C ALA A 224 62.41 23.63 37.57
N ASN A 225 62.47 22.32 37.74
CA ASN A 225 62.83 21.70 39.02
C ASN A 225 64.36 21.67 39.21
N GLU A 226 65.15 21.39 38.17
CA GLU A 226 66.62 21.46 38.21
C GLU A 226 67.13 22.88 38.55
N ASP A 227 66.53 23.92 37.96
CA ASP A 227 66.87 25.32 38.27
C ASP A 227 66.48 25.70 39.72
N ARG A 228 65.32 25.21 40.22
CA ARG A 228 64.91 25.40 41.61
C ARG A 228 65.84 24.71 42.61
N ASP A 229 66.17 23.44 42.39
CA ASP A 229 67.09 22.70 43.26
C ASP A 229 68.48 23.35 43.25
N SER A 230 68.97 23.79 42.10
CA SER A 230 70.22 24.54 41.96
C SER A 230 70.21 25.85 42.76
N GLN A 231 69.14 26.64 42.67
CA GLN A 231 68.98 27.87 43.44
C GLN A 231 68.85 27.60 44.95
N GLU A 232 68.12 26.55 45.36
CA GLU A 232 68.00 26.18 46.77
C GLU A 232 69.35 25.69 47.35
N ILE A 233 70.15 24.98 46.57
CA ILE A 233 71.53 24.60 46.93
C ILE A 233 72.41 25.84 47.11
N GLN A 234 72.41 26.78 46.15
CA GLN A 234 73.18 28.03 46.26
C GLN A 234 72.76 28.86 47.49
N MET A 235 71.45 28.95 47.79
CA MET A 235 70.96 29.63 48.99
C MET A 235 71.41 28.92 50.28
N LYS A 236 71.45 27.59 50.32
CA LYS A 236 71.98 26.82 51.47
C LYS A 236 73.49 27.08 51.64
N GLU A 237 74.27 27.05 50.56
CA GLU A 237 75.71 27.35 50.60
C GLU A 237 75.98 28.77 51.08
N GLN A 238 75.26 29.77 50.55
CA GLN A 238 75.40 31.16 50.98
C GLN A 238 75.00 31.38 52.45
N LEU A 239 73.97 30.67 52.93
CA LEU A 239 73.57 30.69 54.35
C LEU A 239 74.66 30.05 55.24
N LEU A 240 75.26 28.93 54.82
CA LEU A 240 76.38 28.30 55.52
C LEU A 240 77.61 29.22 55.58
N ILE A 241 77.98 29.86 54.47
CA ILE A 241 79.09 30.84 54.41
C ILE A 241 78.82 32.01 55.37
N ASN A 242 77.62 32.60 55.34
CA ASN A 242 77.23 33.66 56.27
C ASN A 242 77.26 33.20 57.74
N ARG A 243 76.88 31.94 58.02
CA ARG A 243 76.94 31.36 59.37
C ARG A 243 78.39 31.16 59.85
N PHE A 244 79.28 30.69 58.99
CA PHE A 244 80.72 30.61 59.29
C PHE A 244 81.31 32.01 59.50
N TRP A 245 80.95 32.99 58.67
CA TRP A 245 81.42 34.37 58.81
C TRP A 245 80.93 35.03 60.10
N TYR A 246 79.67 34.81 60.49
CA TYR A 246 79.14 35.24 61.79
C TYR A 246 79.86 34.56 62.97
N MET A 247 80.12 33.25 62.89
CA MET A 247 80.89 32.57 63.95
C MET A 247 82.33 33.07 64.05
N TYR A 248 83.00 33.33 62.92
CA TYR A 248 84.34 33.89 62.89
C TYR A 248 84.39 35.34 63.40
N LEU A 249 83.45 36.19 62.98
CA LEU A 249 83.30 37.56 63.49
C LEU A 249 83.02 37.56 65.00
N ARG A 250 82.13 36.68 65.49
CA ARG A 250 81.85 36.55 66.92
C ARG A 250 83.07 36.07 67.69
N TRP A 251 83.80 35.07 67.21
CA TRP A 251 85.04 34.59 67.84
C TRP A 251 86.12 35.68 67.86
N LYS A 252 86.28 36.44 66.78
CA LYS A 252 87.20 37.58 66.74
C LYS A 252 86.76 38.64 67.75
N LEU A 253 85.50 39.05 67.73
CA LEU A 253 84.95 40.06 68.64
C LEU A 253 85.13 39.65 70.11
N GLU A 254 84.87 38.38 70.44
CA GLU A 254 85.08 37.79 71.76
C GLU A 254 86.55 37.87 72.18
N LYS A 255 87.49 37.57 71.28
CA LYS A 255 88.94 37.66 71.56
C LYS A 255 89.41 39.11 71.77
N GLU A 256 88.96 40.03 70.93
CA GLU A 256 89.25 41.47 71.08
C GLU A 256 88.62 42.01 72.38
N TRP A 257 87.39 41.55 72.72
CA TRP A 257 86.70 41.91 73.95
C TRP A 257 87.41 41.39 75.20
N GLN A 258 87.93 40.15 75.19
CA GLN A 258 88.72 39.61 76.30
C GLN A 258 90.01 40.40 76.51
N SER A 259 90.74 40.73 75.43
CA SER A 259 91.93 41.59 75.52
C SER A 259 91.60 43.01 75.99
N ALA A 260 90.43 43.54 75.61
CA ALA A 260 89.94 44.84 76.10
C ALA A 260 89.45 44.77 77.55
N ALA A 261 88.93 43.62 78.00
CA ALA A 261 88.43 43.41 79.36
C ALA A 261 89.57 43.37 80.38
N GLU A 262 90.72 42.77 80.07
CA GLU A 262 91.92 42.85 80.93
C GLU A 262 92.39 44.31 81.10
N VAL A 263 92.35 45.10 80.02
CA VAL A 263 92.73 46.52 80.01
C VAL A 263 91.70 47.39 80.75
N GLU A 264 90.40 47.15 80.55
CA GLU A 264 89.33 47.85 81.27
C GLU A 264 89.26 47.43 82.74
N GLU A 265 89.59 46.19 83.12
CA GLU A 265 89.69 45.79 84.53
C GLU A 265 90.87 46.51 85.21
N ALA A 266 92.00 46.67 84.52
CA ALA A 266 93.11 47.49 84.99
C ALA A 266 92.70 48.98 85.12
N PHE A 267 92.01 49.54 84.14
CA PHE A 267 91.47 50.90 84.23
C PHE A 267 90.38 51.04 85.30
N GLN A 268 89.58 50.02 85.58
CA GLN A 268 88.59 50.03 86.65
C GLN A 268 89.23 49.96 88.03
N LYS A 269 90.31 49.17 88.20
CA LYS A 269 91.14 49.19 89.43
C LYS A 269 91.74 50.58 89.66
N ILE A 270 92.26 51.24 88.60
CA ILE A 270 92.77 52.61 88.69
C ILE A 270 91.66 53.64 88.96
N ARG A 271 90.51 53.55 88.27
CA ARG A 271 89.32 54.41 88.45
C ARG A 271 88.75 54.28 89.87
N ALA A 272 88.68 53.06 90.41
CA ALA A 272 88.22 52.80 91.78
C ALA A 272 89.21 53.36 92.83
N ALA A 273 90.51 53.25 92.59
CA ALA A 273 91.54 53.79 93.48
C ALA A 273 91.70 55.32 93.41
N THR A 274 91.34 55.95 92.29
CA THR A 274 91.52 57.40 92.06
C THR A 274 90.23 58.22 92.12
N GLY A 275 89.06 57.61 91.98
CA GLY A 275 87.76 58.27 91.90
C GLY A 275 87.51 59.05 90.60
N LEU A 276 88.42 58.99 89.62
CA LEU A 276 88.37 59.79 88.40
C LEU A 276 87.72 59.01 87.25
N SER A 277 86.63 59.55 86.70
CA SER A 277 85.81 58.86 85.69
C SER A 277 86.45 58.80 84.28
N ASN A 278 87.34 59.74 83.96
CA ASN A 278 87.95 59.91 82.63
C ASN A 278 89.44 59.54 82.63
N VAL A 279 89.84 58.67 81.70
CA VAL A 279 91.23 58.17 81.55
C VAL A 279 92.21 59.30 81.23
N LYS A 280 91.82 60.30 80.44
CA LYS A 280 92.68 61.46 80.16
C LYS A 280 92.92 62.29 81.41
N ASP A 281 91.89 62.47 82.24
CA ASP A 281 91.97 63.26 83.47
C ASP A 281 92.76 62.53 84.57
N ILE A 282 92.78 61.18 84.58
CA ILE A 282 93.68 60.41 85.44
C ILE A 282 95.14 60.74 85.10
N VAL A 283 95.53 60.62 83.83
CA VAL A 283 96.90 60.89 83.37
C VAL A 283 97.27 62.37 83.59
N GLN A 284 96.36 63.28 83.25
CA GLN A 284 96.60 64.72 83.38
C GLN A 284 96.68 65.16 84.86
N LYS A 285 95.82 64.67 85.75
CA LYS A 285 95.90 64.98 87.19
C LYS A 285 97.09 64.31 87.89
N PHE A 286 97.63 63.22 87.35
CA PHE A 286 98.90 62.66 87.87
C PHE A 286 100.08 63.58 87.54
N LEU A 287 100.04 64.28 86.40
CA LEU A 287 101.04 65.27 85.99
C LEU A 287 100.87 66.64 86.67
N THR A 288 99.64 67.12 86.87
CA THR A 288 99.37 68.47 87.44
C THR A 288 99.10 68.48 88.94
N ARG A 289 99.31 67.36 89.66
CA ARG A 289 99.00 67.23 91.09
C ARG A 289 99.67 68.30 91.96
N GLU A 290 100.93 68.60 91.69
CA GLU A 290 101.74 69.59 92.41
C GLU A 290 101.19 71.02 92.21
N GLU A 291 100.86 71.37 90.97
CA GLU A 291 100.38 72.70 90.58
C GLU A 291 98.96 72.98 91.08
N VAL A 292 98.07 71.97 90.96
CA VAL A 292 96.67 72.08 91.40
C VAL A 292 96.58 72.26 92.91
N HIS A 293 97.49 71.69 93.71
CA HIS A 293 97.48 71.89 95.17
C HIS A 293 97.68 73.37 95.54
N GLN A 294 98.51 74.12 94.81
CA GLN A 294 98.74 75.54 95.08
C GLN A 294 97.52 76.39 94.69
N GLN A 295 96.90 76.10 93.54
CA GLN A 295 95.70 76.82 93.07
C GLN A 295 94.45 76.51 93.90
N LEU A 296 94.28 75.27 94.37
CA LEU A 296 93.09 74.87 95.13
C LEU A 296 92.98 75.62 96.47
N MET A 297 94.09 75.88 97.15
CA MET A 297 94.10 76.65 98.41
C MET A 297 93.64 78.10 98.23
N GLN A 298 93.86 78.70 97.06
CA GLN A 298 93.33 80.03 96.73
C GLN A 298 91.84 79.94 96.37
N SER A 299 91.45 78.98 95.52
CA SER A 299 90.06 78.84 95.04
C SER A 299 89.07 78.44 96.14
N ILE A 300 89.46 77.63 97.13
CA ILE A 300 88.56 77.26 98.26
C ILE A 300 88.08 78.51 99.00
N SER A 301 88.97 79.49 99.25
CA SER A 301 88.63 80.74 99.93
C SER A 301 87.65 81.64 99.17
N GLU A 302 87.43 81.39 97.87
CA GLU A 302 86.49 82.12 97.03
C GLU A 302 85.19 81.34 96.82
N ALA A 303 85.27 80.01 96.70
CA ALA A 303 84.14 79.13 96.41
C ALA A 303 83.18 78.91 97.60
N GLU A 304 83.67 78.92 98.85
CA GLU A 304 82.79 78.87 100.04
C GLU A 304 81.79 80.04 100.05
N LYS A 305 82.18 81.19 99.48
CA LYS A 305 81.41 82.43 99.50
C LYS A 305 80.26 82.46 98.49
N THR A 306 80.29 81.63 97.44
CA THR A 306 79.26 81.58 96.38
C THR A 306 78.31 80.38 96.51
N LEU A 307 78.67 79.39 97.33
CA LEU A 307 77.92 78.15 97.48
C LEU A 307 76.67 78.28 98.37
N ASP A 308 76.58 79.31 99.22
CA ASP A 308 75.39 79.58 100.04
C ASP A 308 74.29 80.34 99.29
N ASP A 309 74.63 81.26 98.38
CA ASP A 309 73.67 82.00 97.56
C ASP A 309 72.79 81.06 96.71
N LEU A 310 73.43 80.09 96.04
CA LEU A 310 72.77 79.18 95.09
C LEU A 310 71.84 78.13 95.73
N LYS A 311 71.93 77.91 97.05
CA LYS A 311 71.03 76.98 97.75
C LYS A 311 69.59 77.52 97.84
N ALA A 312 69.43 78.83 97.96
CA ALA A 312 68.13 79.47 98.19
C ALA A 312 67.19 79.44 96.96
N GLU A 313 67.74 79.27 95.76
CA GLU A 313 66.98 79.34 94.50
C GLU A 313 66.35 77.98 94.12
N ASN A 314 67.03 76.87 94.42
CA ASN A 314 66.72 75.53 93.92
C ASN A 314 65.44 74.90 94.54
N GLU A 315 65.01 75.33 95.73
CA GLU A 315 63.78 74.79 96.34
C GLU A 315 62.49 75.24 95.62
N LYS A 316 62.48 76.39 94.93
CA LYS A 316 61.26 76.91 94.28
C LYS A 316 60.78 76.02 93.15
N SER A 317 61.65 75.71 92.18
CA SER A 317 61.31 74.97 90.96
C SER A 317 60.90 73.51 91.20
N ARG A 318 61.05 72.99 92.42
CA ARG A 318 60.69 71.61 92.78
C ARG A 318 59.21 71.39 93.07
N ASN A 319 58.43 72.46 93.25
CA ASN A 319 57.01 72.37 93.57
C ASN A 319 56.11 72.38 92.33
N GLU A 320 56.43 73.21 91.33
CA GLU A 320 55.66 73.42 90.10
C GLU A 320 55.51 72.13 89.26
N LEU A 321 56.51 71.24 89.31
CA LEU A 321 56.56 70.02 88.49
C LEU A 321 55.58 68.92 88.96
N LYS A 322 54.96 69.05 90.15
CA LYS A 322 54.06 68.02 90.71
C LYS A 322 52.60 68.12 90.27
N GLU A 323 52.19 69.22 89.64
CA GLU A 323 50.77 69.55 89.44
C GLU A 323 50.20 69.02 88.09
N LEU A 324 51.06 68.70 87.12
CA LEU A 324 50.68 68.44 85.71
C LEU A 324 50.44 66.96 85.33
N LEU A 325 50.43 66.02 86.29
CA LEU A 325 50.56 64.57 86.01
C LEU A 325 49.27 63.75 86.24
N LEU A 326 48.09 64.35 86.07
CA LEU A 326 46.82 63.84 86.64
C LEU A 326 45.60 63.77 85.69
N ILE A 327 45.75 63.86 84.37
CA ILE A 327 44.61 63.87 83.41
C ILE A 327 44.83 62.93 82.21
N GLU A 328 44.12 61.78 82.24
CA GLU A 328 43.43 61.03 81.15
C GLU A 328 44.13 60.74 79.78
N GLY A 329 43.70 59.77 78.95
CA GLY A 329 42.61 58.78 79.01
C GLY A 329 42.46 58.03 77.66
N GLU A 330 41.71 56.92 77.62
CA GLU A 330 41.73 55.95 76.49
C GLU A 330 40.51 55.99 75.51
N THR A 331 40.67 55.28 74.38
CA THR A 331 39.66 54.61 73.51
C THR A 331 38.97 55.37 72.36
N ASN A 332 39.01 54.78 71.14
CA ASN A 332 37.88 54.74 70.17
C ASN A 332 38.14 53.86 68.92
N GLU A 333 37.70 52.58 68.91
CA GLU A 333 37.80 51.71 67.70
C GLU A 333 36.53 50.89 67.34
N ARG A 334 35.49 50.87 68.19
CA ARG A 334 34.39 49.88 68.06
C ARG A 334 33.23 50.24 67.12
N SER A 335 33.30 51.34 66.36
CA SER A 335 32.18 51.80 65.50
C SER A 335 32.19 51.15 64.10
N PHE A 336 33.27 51.34 63.33
CA PHE A 336 33.33 51.07 61.88
C PHE A 336 32.91 49.64 61.47
N TYR A 337 33.26 48.62 62.25
CA TYR A 337 33.01 47.22 61.91
C TYR A 337 31.53 46.82 61.83
N LYS A 338 30.59 47.64 62.35
CA LYS A 338 29.15 47.37 62.22
C LYS A 338 28.58 47.81 60.87
N GLU A 339 29.05 48.93 60.33
CA GLU A 339 28.52 49.51 59.08
C GLU A 339 28.98 48.72 57.86
N PHE A 340 30.25 48.29 57.85
CA PHE A 340 30.83 47.47 56.77
C PHE A 340 30.01 46.20 56.52
N LYS A 341 29.70 45.46 57.59
CA LYS A 341 28.95 44.19 57.51
C LYS A 341 27.51 44.37 57.00
N ALA A 342 26.90 45.53 57.25
CA ALA A 342 25.57 45.87 56.74
C ALA A 342 25.56 46.24 55.24
N LEU A 343 26.72 46.61 54.67
CA LEU A 343 26.88 46.84 53.23
C LEU A 343 27.13 45.53 52.47
N GLU A 344 27.93 44.61 53.04
CA GLU A 344 28.12 43.26 52.48
C GLU A 344 26.79 42.50 52.33
N GLU A 345 25.92 42.55 53.34
CA GLU A 345 24.62 41.86 53.31
C GLU A 345 23.64 42.47 52.28
N LYS A 346 23.79 43.75 51.93
CA LYS A 346 23.04 44.38 50.83
C LYS A 346 23.59 43.95 49.47
N LEU A 347 24.91 43.98 49.30
CA LEU A 347 25.59 43.56 48.06
C LEU A 347 25.22 42.11 47.68
N ALA A 348 25.18 41.20 48.66
CA ALA A 348 24.80 39.81 48.46
C ALA A 348 23.32 39.62 48.04
N LYS A 349 22.42 40.55 48.40
CA LYS A 349 21.01 40.51 47.99
C LYS A 349 20.85 40.99 46.55
N GLU A 350 21.43 42.13 46.21
CA GLU A 350 21.45 42.67 44.84
C GLU A 350 22.01 41.66 43.83
N GLN A 351 23.13 40.99 44.16
CA GLN A 351 23.72 39.95 43.31
C GLN A 351 22.76 38.76 43.07
N ASN A 352 22.00 38.34 44.09
CA ASN A 352 21.01 37.27 43.97
C ASN A 352 19.79 37.69 43.14
N GLU A 353 19.38 38.95 43.17
CA GLU A 353 18.28 39.44 42.32
C GLU A 353 18.72 39.62 40.87
N LEU A 354 19.96 40.06 40.63
CA LEU A 354 20.57 40.15 39.30
C LEU A 354 20.63 38.75 38.64
N LEU A 355 21.03 37.70 39.38
CA LEU A 355 20.99 36.31 38.91
C LEU A 355 19.57 35.86 38.56
N LYS A 356 18.57 36.09 39.41
CA LYS A 356 17.16 35.74 39.13
C LYS A 356 16.60 36.48 37.91
N CYS A 357 16.98 37.75 37.72
CA CYS A 357 16.60 38.52 36.54
C CYS A 357 17.28 37.99 35.27
N ARG A 358 18.53 37.54 35.37
CA ARG A 358 19.23 36.85 34.27
C ARG A 358 18.54 35.53 33.90
N GLU A 359 18.22 34.67 34.86
CA GLU A 359 17.50 33.40 34.62
C GLU A 359 16.13 33.63 33.97
N ARG A 360 15.38 34.66 34.42
CA ARG A 360 14.12 35.08 33.79
C ARG A 360 14.33 35.51 32.34
N ASN A 361 15.39 36.26 32.04
CA ASN A 361 15.70 36.69 30.68
C ASN A 361 16.13 35.50 29.79
N GLU A 362 16.97 34.60 30.28
CA GLU A 362 17.37 33.38 29.55
C GLU A 362 16.18 32.42 29.29
N ASN A 363 15.19 32.38 30.18
CA ASN A 363 13.94 31.66 29.91
C ASN A 363 13.01 32.43 28.96
N SER A 364 13.01 33.76 28.98
CA SER A 364 12.27 34.59 28.03
C SER A 364 12.79 34.43 26.59
N THR A 365 14.11 34.42 26.41
CA THR A 365 14.73 34.20 25.09
C THR A 365 14.50 32.78 24.57
N ARG A 366 14.63 31.73 25.41
CA ARG A 366 14.24 30.35 25.05
C ARG A 366 12.77 30.27 24.62
N ASN A 367 11.87 30.97 25.31
CA ASN A 367 10.45 31.03 24.94
C ASN A 367 10.24 31.76 23.60
N TYR A 368 10.92 32.88 23.36
CA TYR A 368 10.90 33.59 22.06
C TYR A 368 11.39 32.66 20.93
N GLU A 369 12.52 31.97 21.12
CA GLU A 369 13.04 30.98 20.16
C GLU A 369 12.06 29.83 19.89
N HIS A 370 11.42 29.29 20.93
CA HIS A 370 10.41 28.23 20.79
C HIS A 370 9.17 28.70 20.02
N ILE A 371 8.65 29.89 20.33
CA ILE A 371 7.49 30.46 19.63
C ILE A 371 7.86 30.80 18.18
N PHE A 372 9.04 31.36 17.93
CA PHE A 372 9.54 31.66 16.58
C PHE A 372 9.74 30.38 15.74
N ALA A 373 10.33 29.34 16.31
CA ALA A 373 10.49 28.04 15.65
C ALA A 373 9.15 27.32 15.41
N TRP A 374 8.15 27.53 16.27
CA TRP A 374 6.78 27.04 16.09
C TRP A 374 6.05 27.84 14.99
N GLY A 375 6.17 29.16 14.98
CA GLY A 375 5.67 30.04 13.92
C GLY A 375 6.24 29.68 12.56
N LYS A 376 7.56 29.47 12.44
CA LYS A 376 8.19 28.99 11.20
C LYS A 376 7.66 27.62 10.75
N LYS A 377 7.42 26.68 11.68
CA LYS A 377 6.79 25.39 11.36
C LYS A 377 5.35 25.55 10.86
N ILE A 378 4.55 26.46 11.42
CA ILE A 378 3.20 26.76 10.93
C ILE A 378 3.26 27.44 9.56
N MET A 379 4.12 28.44 9.38
CA MET A 379 4.26 29.15 8.10
C MET A 379 4.68 28.18 6.99
N SER A 380 5.64 27.27 7.23
CA SER A 380 6.02 26.23 6.26
C SER A 380 4.91 25.24 5.89
N LYS A 381 3.88 25.08 6.74
CA LYS A 381 2.68 24.28 6.44
C LYS A 381 1.61 25.05 5.67
N LEU A 382 1.53 26.36 5.85
CA LEU A 382 0.58 27.23 5.16
C LEU A 382 1.11 27.68 3.78
N ASP A 383 2.42 27.93 3.65
CA ASP A 383 3.06 28.37 2.41
C ASP A 383 4.52 27.88 2.36
N ASN A 384 4.81 26.96 1.44
CA ASN A 384 6.15 26.37 1.27
C ASN A 384 7.14 27.27 0.49
N ARG A 385 6.73 28.48 0.05
CA ARG A 385 7.52 29.33 -0.88
C ARG A 385 8.08 30.62 -0.27
N LEU A 386 7.95 30.83 1.04
CA LEU A 386 8.38 32.06 1.70
C LEU A 386 9.67 31.87 2.53
N ASP A 387 10.71 32.62 2.18
CA ASP A 387 11.92 32.75 2.99
C ASP A 387 11.61 33.46 4.30
N THR A 388 11.71 32.74 5.42
CA THR A 388 11.44 33.26 6.78
C THR A 388 12.70 33.75 7.48
N SER A 389 13.78 34.02 6.73
CA SER A 389 15.12 34.26 7.24
C SER A 389 15.23 35.57 8.05
N ASN A 390 14.64 36.66 7.54
CA ASN A 390 14.80 38.03 8.08
C ASN A 390 13.45 38.63 8.54
N MET A 391 12.68 37.89 9.34
CA MET A 391 11.37 38.33 9.84
C MET A 391 11.35 38.32 11.37
N ASP A 392 10.80 39.37 12.00
CA ASP A 392 10.53 39.35 13.45
C ASP A 392 9.26 38.54 13.78
N LEU A 393 9.11 38.20 15.05
CA LEU A 393 7.99 37.43 15.58
C LEU A 393 6.64 38.08 15.27
N VAL A 394 6.51 39.41 15.40
CA VAL A 394 5.26 40.13 15.14
C VAL A 394 4.85 40.01 13.67
N ASP A 395 5.79 40.22 12.75
CA ASP A 395 5.54 40.11 11.30
C ASP A 395 5.23 38.67 10.87
N LEU A 396 5.90 37.69 11.50
CA LEU A 396 5.64 36.26 11.29
C LEU A 396 4.20 35.91 11.70
N PHE A 397 3.72 36.41 12.84
CA PHE A 397 2.33 36.21 13.26
C PHE A 397 1.32 36.95 12.38
N ASN A 398 1.60 38.18 11.96
CA ASN A 398 0.73 38.93 11.05
C ASN A 398 0.59 38.22 9.70
N LYS A 399 1.68 37.70 9.11
CA LYS A 399 1.63 36.91 7.87
C LYS A 399 0.97 35.55 8.05
N ILE A 400 1.15 34.89 9.20
CA ILE A 400 0.40 33.66 9.53
C ILE A 400 -1.11 33.98 9.57
N LYS A 401 -1.53 35.09 10.20
CA LYS A 401 -2.93 35.51 10.25
C LYS A 401 -3.48 35.80 8.85
N GLU A 402 -2.82 36.64 8.06
CA GLU A 402 -3.21 36.99 6.68
C GLU A 402 -3.39 35.73 5.81
N LYS A 403 -2.42 34.80 5.87
CA LYS A 403 -2.48 33.53 5.12
C LYS A 403 -3.56 32.59 5.67
N LEU A 404 -3.83 32.59 6.97
CA LEU A 404 -4.93 31.82 7.57
C LEU A 404 -6.29 32.38 7.13
N GLU A 405 -6.45 33.70 7.08
CA GLU A 405 -7.67 34.34 6.59
C GLU A 405 -7.95 33.97 5.12
N VAL A 406 -6.92 33.98 4.25
CA VAL A 406 -7.03 33.52 2.85
C VAL A 406 -7.38 32.03 2.71
N VAL A 407 -7.01 31.17 3.67
CA VAL A 407 -7.37 29.74 3.68
C VAL A 407 -8.76 29.50 4.29
N VAL A 408 -9.18 30.32 5.26
CA VAL A 408 -10.42 30.14 6.02
C VAL A 408 -11.64 30.80 5.35
N THR A 409 -11.47 31.89 4.59
CA THR A 409 -12.57 32.50 3.82
C THR A 409 -13.27 31.52 2.86
N PRO A 410 -12.59 30.78 1.95
CA PRO A 410 -13.26 29.84 1.07
C PRO A 410 -13.88 28.63 1.81
N LEU A 411 -13.40 28.30 3.02
CA LEU A 411 -13.98 27.28 3.90
C LEU A 411 -15.26 27.75 4.59
N LEU A 412 -15.37 29.04 4.92
CA LEU A 412 -16.59 29.65 5.45
C LEU A 412 -17.67 29.79 4.37
N GLU A 413 -17.28 30.16 3.15
CA GLU A 413 -18.18 30.29 2.01
C GLU A 413 -18.70 28.92 1.51
N ASN A 414 -17.84 27.89 1.46
CA ASN A 414 -18.24 26.53 1.06
C ASN A 414 -18.66 25.62 2.23
N LYS A 415 -19.07 26.19 3.36
CA LYS A 415 -19.40 25.45 4.60
C LYS A 415 -20.38 24.29 4.38
N GLU A 416 -21.40 24.45 3.53
CA GLU A 416 -22.33 23.37 3.21
C GLU A 416 -21.71 22.24 2.39
N ALA A 417 -20.84 22.56 1.42
CA ALA A 417 -20.16 21.56 0.61
C ALA A 417 -19.19 20.74 1.49
N PHE A 418 -18.45 21.41 2.38
CA PHE A 418 -17.55 20.75 3.32
C PHE A 418 -18.28 19.85 4.32
N LEU A 419 -19.44 20.27 4.84
CA LEU A 419 -20.29 19.43 5.69
C LEU A 419 -20.85 18.21 4.93
N LYS A 420 -21.16 18.35 3.63
CA LYS A 420 -21.57 17.22 2.78
C LYS A 420 -20.42 16.23 2.54
N GLU A 421 -19.17 16.70 2.41
CA GLU A 421 -18.00 15.81 2.36
C GLU A 421 -17.68 15.15 3.71
N LEU A 422 -17.81 15.87 4.83
CA LEU A 422 -17.54 15.32 6.17
C LEU A 422 -18.49 14.15 6.50
N ASN A 423 -19.80 14.34 6.30
CA ASN A 423 -20.80 13.27 6.44
C ASN A 423 -20.54 12.08 5.49
N LYS A 424 -19.95 12.35 4.31
CA LYS A 424 -19.55 11.32 3.32
C LYS A 424 -18.26 10.58 3.69
N TYR A 425 -17.49 11.07 4.67
CA TYR A 425 -16.43 10.29 5.33
C TYR A 425 -16.95 9.54 6.56
N GLU A 426 -17.78 10.16 7.38
CA GLU A 426 -18.36 9.56 8.59
C GLU A 426 -19.27 8.35 8.29
N SER A 427 -19.91 8.34 7.12
CA SER A 427 -20.71 7.20 6.62
C SER A 427 -19.92 6.09 5.93
N LYS A 428 -18.59 6.20 5.78
CA LYS A 428 -17.76 5.12 5.20
C LYS A 428 -17.56 4.00 6.22
N LYS A 429 -17.87 2.76 5.85
CA LYS A 429 -17.48 1.58 6.63
C LYS A 429 -15.96 1.48 6.72
N THR A 430 -15.44 0.92 7.81
CA THR A 430 -14.01 0.73 8.09
C THR A 430 -13.24 0.08 6.95
N ASP A 431 -13.85 -0.86 6.21
CA ASP A 431 -13.23 -1.52 5.05
C ASP A 431 -12.93 -0.56 3.88
N GLN A 432 -13.70 0.52 3.74
CA GLN A 432 -13.49 1.55 2.71
C GLN A 432 -12.38 2.52 3.15
N LEU A 433 -12.38 2.92 4.42
CA LEU A 433 -11.29 3.72 5.01
C LEU A 433 -9.94 2.97 4.94
N LEU A 434 -9.93 1.67 5.22
CA LEU A 434 -8.73 0.82 5.04
C LEU A 434 -8.26 0.80 3.59
N LYS A 435 -9.17 0.65 2.61
CA LYS A 435 -8.80 0.71 1.18
C LYS A 435 -8.23 2.06 0.76
N GLU A 436 -8.73 3.16 1.32
CA GLU A 436 -8.17 4.51 1.06
C GLU A 436 -6.78 4.68 1.69
N ILE A 437 -6.54 4.16 2.90
CA ILE A 437 -5.23 4.15 3.57
C ILE A 437 -4.17 3.36 2.77
N TYR A 438 -4.56 2.28 2.10
CA TYR A 438 -3.67 1.49 1.24
C TYR A 438 -3.49 2.05 -0.20
N THR A 439 -4.05 3.22 -0.52
CA THR A 439 -3.75 3.88 -1.80
C THR A 439 -2.30 4.39 -1.84
N PRO A 440 -1.59 4.29 -2.99
CA PRO A 440 -0.23 4.78 -3.11
C PRO A 440 -0.12 6.29 -2.85
N ASP A 441 -1.19 7.05 -3.13
CA ASP A 441 -1.30 8.49 -2.87
C ASP A 441 -1.32 8.83 -1.37
N PHE A 442 -2.04 8.04 -0.56
CA PHE A 442 -2.03 8.21 0.90
C PHE A 442 -0.67 7.84 1.48
N ILE A 443 -0.08 6.75 1.01
CA ILE A 443 1.27 6.33 1.41
C ILE A 443 2.29 7.43 1.04
N ALA A 444 2.26 7.98 -0.17
CA ALA A 444 3.19 9.03 -0.62
C ALA A 444 3.06 10.35 0.18
N LYS A 445 1.86 10.68 0.68
CA LYS A 445 1.61 11.90 1.48
C LYS A 445 1.90 11.72 2.97
N ASN A 446 1.73 10.52 3.53
CA ASN A 446 1.94 10.25 4.96
C ASN A 446 3.25 9.50 5.27
N SER A 447 3.99 9.00 4.28
CA SER A 447 5.30 8.38 4.49
C SER A 447 6.32 9.43 4.92
N ARG A 448 6.62 9.48 6.23
CA ARG A 448 7.66 10.35 6.82
C ARG A 448 9.07 10.07 6.28
N VAL A 449 9.25 8.93 5.59
CA VAL A 449 10.40 8.62 4.73
C VAL A 449 9.92 8.68 3.28
N ARG A 450 10.34 9.70 2.51
CA ARG A 450 10.11 9.70 1.06
C ARG A 450 10.78 8.47 0.43
N PRO A 451 10.08 7.61 -0.32
CA PRO A 451 10.77 6.76 -1.29
C PRO A 451 11.44 7.69 -2.32
N LYS A 452 12.71 7.46 -2.64
CA LYS A 452 13.40 8.26 -3.66
C LYS A 452 12.80 7.95 -5.03
N SER A 453 12.27 8.97 -5.70
CA SER A 453 11.89 8.91 -7.11
C SER A 453 13.13 8.63 -7.98
N PRO A 454 13.05 7.79 -9.04
CA PRO A 454 14.22 7.44 -9.86
C PRO A 454 14.69 8.53 -10.85
N SER A 455 14.27 9.79 -10.67
CA SER A 455 14.22 10.80 -11.75
C SER A 455 15.14 12.01 -11.57
N GLU A 456 16.09 11.97 -10.63
CA GLU A 456 17.03 13.09 -10.33
C GLU A 456 18.49 12.60 -10.40
N THR A 457 18.91 12.16 -11.59
CA THR A 457 20.32 11.86 -11.91
C THR A 457 20.70 12.39 -13.30
N SER A 458 20.56 13.70 -13.51
CA SER A 458 20.93 14.36 -14.78
C SER A 458 21.50 15.78 -14.64
N GLU A 459 21.97 16.18 -13.45
CA GLU A 459 22.67 17.47 -13.22
C GLU A 459 24.03 17.28 -12.52
N GLN A 460 24.87 16.40 -13.06
CA GLN A 460 26.30 16.35 -12.76
C GLN A 460 27.10 16.23 -14.07
N GLY A 461 27.12 17.32 -14.85
CA GLY A 461 27.83 17.40 -16.14
C GLY A 461 28.55 18.73 -16.42
N ASN A 462 28.56 19.67 -15.47
CA ASN A 462 29.06 21.04 -15.68
C ASN A 462 30.29 21.45 -14.86
N GLU A 463 30.90 20.56 -14.07
CA GLU A 463 32.17 20.86 -13.35
C GLU A 463 33.43 20.46 -14.15
N GLU A 464 33.32 19.55 -15.13
CA GLU A 464 34.49 19.06 -15.90
C GLU A 464 35.02 20.09 -16.92
N VAL A 465 34.23 21.11 -17.27
CA VAL A 465 34.63 22.21 -18.17
C VAL A 465 35.55 23.23 -17.46
N ALA A 466 35.56 23.29 -16.12
CA ALA A 466 36.35 24.26 -15.37
C ALA A 466 37.86 23.95 -15.38
N LEU A 467 38.23 22.66 -15.38
CA LEU A 467 39.64 22.23 -15.33
C LEU A 467 40.34 22.29 -16.70
N ALA A 468 39.60 22.36 -17.80
CA ALA A 468 40.14 22.45 -19.15
C ALA A 468 40.62 23.87 -19.56
N ARG A 469 40.46 24.88 -18.69
CA ARG A 469 40.82 26.29 -18.97
C ARG A 469 42.06 26.83 -18.24
N LEU A 470 42.74 26.00 -17.44
CA LEU A 470 43.97 26.38 -16.73
C LEU A 470 45.26 25.75 -17.31
N SER A 471 45.14 24.94 -18.37
CA SER A 471 46.27 24.26 -19.02
C SER A 471 46.71 24.89 -20.35
N SER A 472 46.18 26.05 -20.74
CA SER A 472 46.36 26.64 -22.08
C SER A 472 46.91 28.08 -22.09
N SER A 473 47.67 28.48 -21.06
CA SER A 473 48.24 29.84 -20.96
C SER A 473 49.74 29.89 -20.63
N LEU A 474 50.50 28.82 -20.94
CA LEU A 474 51.93 28.71 -20.62
C LEU A 474 52.77 28.08 -21.76
N VAL A 475 52.43 28.39 -23.01
CA VAL A 475 53.37 28.39 -24.15
C VAL A 475 53.05 29.63 -24.99
N GLY A 476 53.95 30.61 -25.00
CA GLY A 476 53.75 31.89 -25.69
C GLY A 476 54.81 32.92 -25.31
N ASP A 477 55.74 33.14 -26.24
CA ASP A 477 56.79 34.16 -26.31
C ASP A 477 58.08 33.96 -25.46
N ASN A 478 59.21 33.93 -26.22
CA ASN A 478 60.63 33.81 -25.84
C ASN A 478 61.07 32.49 -25.17
#